data_AF-A0A524HBH6-F1
#
_entry.id   AF-A0A524HBH6-F1
#
_cell.length_a   1.000
_cell.length_b   1.000
_cell.length_c   1.000
_cell.angle_alpha   90.00
_cell.angle_beta   90.00
_cell.angle_gamma   90.00
#
_symmetry.space_group_name_H-M   'P 1'
#
loop_
_entity.id
_entity.type
_entity.pdbx_description
1 polymer ?
#
loop_
_entity_poly.entity_id
_entity_poly.type
_entity_poly.pdbx_seq_one_letter_code
_entity_poly.pdbx_strand_id
1 'polypeptide(L)'
;MRLASAATVALLCAAMAVGTWTVGWWTVPMVAAGWGFLSRTPSPWLAGLAGALAWGVLLAGAPWEALGRLTPRLGGIFHLAGWGMVVLTLGFAWLLGWSAARAGAGIRPAPGSREA
;
A
#
# COMPACT_ATOMS: atom_id res chain seq x y z
N MET A 1 -20.10 4.90 10.74
CA MET A 1 -19.33 4.32 9.60
C MET A 1 -17.97 4.98 9.37
N ARG A 2 -17.83 6.32 9.30
CA ARG A 2 -16.54 6.98 8.96
C ARG A 2 -15.37 6.70 9.93
N LEU A 3 -15.63 6.59 11.23
CA LEU A 3 -14.61 6.31 12.25
C LEU A 3 -13.98 4.92 12.12
N ALA A 4 -14.78 3.89 11.83
CA ALA A 4 -14.29 2.53 11.66
C ALA A 4 -13.38 2.40 10.41
N SER A 5 -13.70 3.10 9.33
CA SER A 5 -12.86 3.18 8.13
C SER A 5 -11.54 3.88 8.39
N ALA A 6 -11.53 4.97 9.14
CA ALA A 6 -10.31 5.70 9.50
C ALA A 6 -9.39 4.87 10.40
N ALA A 7 -9.94 4.20 11.42
CA ALA A 7 -9.18 3.30 12.28
C ALA A 7 -8.55 2.14 11.49
N THR A 8 -9.27 1.59 10.52
CA THR A 8 -8.76 0.53 9.64
C THR A 8 -7.58 1.02 8.80
N VAL A 9 -7.71 2.19 8.17
CA VAL A 9 -6.63 2.79 7.38
C VAL A 9 -5.43 3.10 8.25
N ALA A 10 -5.63 3.65 9.46
CA ALA A 10 -4.56 3.95 10.39
C ALA A 10 -3.80 2.69 10.83
N LEU A 11 -4.51 1.62 11.17
CA LEU A 11 -3.91 0.35 11.57
C LEU A 11 -3.12 -0.31 10.43
N LEU A 12 -3.71 -0.36 9.23
CA LEU A 12 -3.03 -0.88 8.04
C LEU A 12 -1.81 -0.04 7.69
N CYS A 13 -1.93 1.29 7.73
CA CYS A 13 -0.83 2.21 7.48
C CYS A 13 0.32 1.96 8.46
N ALA A 14 0.03 1.85 9.76
CA ALA A 14 1.04 1.56 10.78
C ALA A 14 1.72 0.20 10.55
N ALA A 15 0.94 -0.86 10.30
CA ALA A 15 1.48 -2.19 10.03
C ALA A 15 2.35 -2.22 8.77
N MET A 16 1.90 -1.57 7.69
CA MET A 16 2.64 -1.50 6.44
C MET A 16 3.90 -0.63 6.56
N ALA A 17 3.85 0.49 7.29
CA ALA A 17 5.00 1.37 7.48
C ALA A 17 6.09 0.69 8.31
N VAL A 18 5.72 0.16 9.48
CA VAL A 18 6.66 -0.56 10.37
C VAL A 18 7.21 -1.81 9.69
N GLY A 19 6.34 -2.57 9.03
CA GLY A 19 6.75 -3.75 8.28
C GLY A 19 7.68 -3.43 7.12
N THR A 20 7.38 -2.37 6.36
CA THR A 20 8.26 -1.92 5.27
C THR A 20 9.63 -1.48 5.78
N TRP A 21 9.67 -0.81 6.94
CA TRP A 21 10.93 -0.40 7.57
C TRP A 21 11.78 -1.58 8.04
N THR A 22 11.16 -2.68 8.47
CA THR A 22 11.86 -3.81 9.13
C THR A 22 12.14 -4.99 8.20
N VAL A 23 11.18 -5.38 7.37
CA VAL A 23 11.22 -6.57 6.51
C VAL A 23 11.27 -6.19 5.02
N GLY A 24 11.04 -4.92 4.70
CA GLY A 24 11.06 -4.39 3.35
C GLY A 24 9.68 -4.32 2.70
N TRP A 25 9.68 -3.85 1.45
CA TRP A 25 8.49 -3.41 0.72
C TRP A 25 7.45 -4.51 0.46
N TRP A 26 7.83 -5.79 0.50
CA TRP A 26 6.91 -6.94 0.41
C TRP A 26 5.86 -6.98 1.52
N THR A 27 6.07 -6.26 2.61
CA THR A 27 5.10 -6.21 3.70
C THR A 27 3.76 -5.60 3.27
N VAL A 28 3.77 -4.62 2.35
CA VAL A 28 2.54 -3.99 1.83
C VAL A 28 1.58 -5.02 1.20
N PRO A 29 1.99 -5.81 0.19
CA PRO A 29 1.10 -6.79 -0.42
C PRO A 29 0.74 -7.92 0.55
N MET A 30 1.65 -8.37 1.43
CA MET A 30 1.34 -9.42 2.41
C MET A 30 0.25 -8.99 3.40
N VAL A 31 0.39 -7.79 3.98
CA VAL A 31 -0.60 -7.25 4.93
C VAL A 31 -1.92 -6.96 4.23
N ALA A 32 -1.88 -6.38 3.02
CA ALA A 32 -3.08 -6.09 2.24
C ALA A 32 -3.83 -7.37 1.84
N ALA A 33 -3.12 -8.40 1.38
CA ALA A 33 -3.72 -9.69 1.04
C ALA A 33 -4.30 -10.39 2.27
N GLY A 34 -3.55 -10.43 3.39
CA GLY A 34 -4.04 -10.98 4.65
C GLY A 34 -5.30 -10.27 5.15
N TRP A 35 -5.31 -8.93 5.09
CA TRP A 35 -6.49 -8.14 5.45
C TRP A 35 -7.68 -8.39 4.52
N GLY A 36 -7.45 -8.48 3.21
CA GLY A 36 -8.47 -8.85 2.22
C GLY A 36 -9.06 -10.24 2.48
N PHE A 37 -8.20 -11.20 2.86
CA PHE A 37 -8.58 -12.56 3.22
C PHE A 37 -9.26 -12.68 4.59
N LEU A 38 -9.06 -11.75 5.54
CA LEU A 38 -9.65 -11.80 6.89
C LEU A 38 -10.90 -10.92 7.05
N SER A 39 -11.04 -9.87 6.26
CA SER A 39 -12.18 -8.94 6.36
C SER A 39 -13.43 -9.48 5.68
N ARG A 40 -14.60 -9.42 6.33
CA ARG A 40 -15.89 -9.86 5.72
C ARG A 40 -16.29 -9.01 4.50
N THR A 41 -16.07 -7.70 4.59
CA THR A 41 -16.36 -6.73 3.52
C THR A 41 -15.13 -5.86 3.30
N PRO A 42 -14.04 -6.39 2.70
CA PRO A 42 -12.83 -5.62 2.49
C PRO A 42 -13.12 -4.49 1.49
N SER A 43 -12.56 -3.32 1.74
CA SER A 43 -12.47 -2.25 0.75
C SER A 43 -11.05 -2.14 0.24
N PRO A 44 -10.73 -2.70 -0.96
CA PRO A 44 -9.39 -2.65 -1.53
C PRO A 44 -8.86 -1.22 -1.68
N TRP A 45 -9.76 -0.25 -1.88
CA TRP A 45 -9.42 1.17 -1.90
C TRP A 45 -8.77 1.64 -0.60
N LEU A 46 -9.29 1.21 0.56
CA LEU A 46 -8.72 1.57 1.87
C LEU A 46 -7.34 0.93 2.08
N ALA A 47 -7.13 -0.30 1.60
CA ALA A 47 -5.81 -0.94 1.65
C ALA A 47 -4.78 -0.23 0.77
N GLY A 48 -5.17 0.16 -0.45
CA GLY A 48 -4.32 0.98 -1.31
C GLY A 48 -4.00 2.33 -0.67
N LEU A 49 -4.99 3.03 -0.13
CA LEU A 49 -4.78 4.32 0.55
C LEU A 49 -3.84 4.16 1.75
N ALA A 50 -4.00 3.12 2.55
CA ALA A 50 -3.11 2.81 3.65
C ALA A 50 -1.67 2.56 3.19
N GLY A 51 -1.48 1.84 2.08
CA GLY A 51 -0.15 1.60 1.47
C GLY A 51 0.51 2.90 1.00
N ALA A 52 -0.24 3.78 0.33
CA ALA A 52 0.24 5.09 -0.09
C ALA A 52 0.64 5.95 1.12
N LEU A 53 -0.20 6.01 2.17
CA LEU A 53 0.08 6.77 3.38
C LEU A 53 1.31 6.21 4.12
N ALA A 54 1.44 4.89 4.22
CA ALA A 54 2.58 4.24 4.85
C ALA A 54 3.89 4.67 4.18
N TRP A 55 3.94 4.62 2.85
CA TRP A 55 5.12 5.05 2.09
C TRP A 55 5.31 6.56 2.13
N GLY A 56 4.23 7.34 2.18
CA GLY A 56 4.30 8.78 2.39
C GLY A 56 4.96 9.15 3.71
N VAL A 57 4.63 8.45 4.81
CA VAL A 57 5.27 8.63 6.11
C VAL A 57 6.76 8.26 6.05
N LEU A 58 7.10 7.15 5.41
CA LEU A 58 8.50 6.72 5.25
C LEU A 58 9.32 7.71 4.42
N LEU A 59 8.74 8.23 3.33
CA LEU A 59 9.37 9.26 2.50
C LEU A 59 9.53 10.58 3.26
N ALA A 60 8.54 10.97 4.07
CA ALA A 60 8.64 12.17 4.91
C ALA A 60 9.74 12.06 5.98
N GLY A 61 10.05 10.84 6.44
CA GLY A 61 11.17 10.57 7.34
C GLY A 61 12.53 10.40 6.66
N ALA A 62 12.59 10.41 5.33
CA ALA A 62 13.83 10.20 4.59
C ALA A 62 14.66 11.49 4.47
N PRO A 63 16.00 11.40 4.44
CA PRO A 63 16.86 12.57 4.29
C PRO A 63 16.67 13.22 2.92
N TRP A 64 16.27 14.49 2.93
CA TRP A 64 15.87 15.22 1.73
C TRP A 64 17.02 15.40 0.73
N GLU A 65 18.27 15.44 1.21
CA GLU A 65 19.46 15.56 0.38
C GLU A 65 19.67 14.30 -0.49
N ALA A 66 19.32 13.13 0.04
CA ALA A 66 19.40 11.88 -0.72
C ALA A 66 18.34 11.86 -1.83
N LEU A 67 17.10 12.26 -1.50
CA LEU A 67 16.02 12.45 -2.47
C LEU A 67 16.39 13.46 -3.56
N GLY A 68 16.98 14.61 -3.18
CA GLY A 68 17.41 15.64 -4.13
C GLY A 68 18.48 15.16 -5.12
N ARG A 69 19.32 14.19 -4.74
CA ARG A 69 20.31 13.57 -5.65
C ARG A 69 19.72 12.45 -6.52
N LEU A 70 18.77 11.70 -5.97
CA LEU A 70 18.17 10.54 -6.64
C LEU A 70 17.15 10.96 -7.70
N THR A 71 16.32 11.96 -7.38
CA THR A 71 15.17 12.37 -8.19
C THR A 71 15.55 12.87 -9.58
N PRO A 72 16.61 13.69 -9.78
CA PRO A 72 17.02 14.11 -11.12
C PRO A 72 17.55 12.96 -11.98
N ARG A 73 18.24 11.99 -11.36
CA ARG A 73 18.77 10.81 -12.06
C ARG A 73 17.64 9.90 -12.54
N LEU A 74 16.69 9.61 -11.66
CA LEU A 74 15.50 8.82 -12.02
C LEU A 74 14.57 9.59 -12.95
N GLY A 75 14.40 10.89 -12.75
CA GLY A 75 13.62 11.77 -13.62
C GLY A 75 14.16 11.79 -15.04
N GLY A 76 15.48 11.77 -15.22
CA GLY A 76 16.12 11.63 -16.53
C GLY A 76 15.86 10.27 -17.20
N ILE A 77 15.71 9.19 -16.44
CA ILE A 77 15.43 7.84 -16.99
C ILE A 77 13.95 7.70 -17.35
N PHE A 78 13.05 8.11 -16.46
CA PHE A 78 11.61 7.98 -16.66
C PHE A 78 10.98 9.15 -17.42
N HIS A 79 11.78 10.15 -17.80
CA HIS A 79 11.32 11.42 -18.37
C HIS A 79 10.26 12.11 -17.49
N LEU A 80 10.43 12.02 -16.17
CA LEU A 80 9.52 12.57 -15.17
C LEU A 80 10.04 13.90 -14.64
N ALA A 81 9.21 14.94 -14.70
CA ALA A 81 9.53 16.24 -14.14
C ALA A 81 9.31 16.29 -12.62
N GLY A 82 10.27 16.87 -11.89
CA GLY A 82 10.13 17.26 -10.48
C GLY A 82 9.56 16.15 -9.56
N TRP A 83 8.34 16.37 -9.07
CA TRP A 83 7.63 15.51 -8.12
C TRP A 83 7.10 14.19 -8.70
N GLY A 84 7.25 13.96 -10.00
CA GLY A 84 6.71 12.77 -10.66
C GLY A 84 7.17 11.45 -10.04
N MET A 85 8.42 11.38 -9.56
CA MET A 85 8.94 10.18 -8.90
C MET A 85 8.22 9.87 -7.56
N VAL A 86 7.90 10.91 -6.78
CA VAL A 86 7.17 10.75 -5.51
C VAL A 86 5.75 10.25 -5.80
N VAL A 87 5.07 10.87 -6.77
CA VAL A 87 3.72 10.45 -7.17
C VAL A 87 3.71 9.01 -7.68
N LEU A 88 4.69 8.64 -8.51
CA LEU A 88 4.82 7.27 -9.00
C LEU A 88 5.05 6.27 -7.87
N THR A 89 5.91 6.63 -6.91
CA THR A 89 6.24 5.81 -5.75
C THR A 89 5.00 5.57 -4.88
N LEU A 90 4.24 6.62 -4.58
CA LEU A 90 2.99 6.51 -3.82
C LEU A 90 1.89 5.78 -4.59
N GLY A 91 1.79 6.03 -5.89
CA GLY A 91 0.86 5.34 -6.79
C GLY A 91 1.15 3.85 -6.90
N PHE A 92 2.42 3.46 -6.94
CA PHE A 92 2.85 2.07 -6.90
C PHE A 92 2.44 1.41 -5.57
N ALA A 93 2.73 2.02 -4.43
CA ALA A 93 2.32 1.51 -3.13
C ALA A 93 0.78 1.37 -3.01
N TRP A 94 0.06 2.35 -3.56
CA TRP A 94 -1.40 2.32 -3.65
C TRP A 94 -1.90 1.12 -4.48
N LEU A 95 -1.40 0.96 -5.70
CA LEU A 95 -1.75 -0.14 -6.60
C LEU A 95 -1.41 -1.50 -6.00
N LEU A 96 -0.27 -1.61 -5.31
CA LEU A 96 0.20 -2.83 -4.67
C LEU A 96 -0.72 -3.25 -3.53
N GLY A 97 -1.08 -2.32 -2.64
CA GLY A 97 -2.05 -2.58 -1.57
C GLY A 97 -3.44 -2.91 -2.11
N TRP A 98 -3.91 -2.18 -3.13
CA TRP A 98 -5.22 -2.41 -3.73
C TRP A 98 -5.33 -3.78 -4.41
N SER A 99 -4.34 -4.14 -5.23
CA SER A 99 -4.32 -5.40 -5.97
C SER A 99 -4.21 -6.60 -5.03
N ALA A 100 -3.32 -6.53 -4.05
CA ALA A 100 -3.15 -7.60 -3.07
C ALA A 100 -4.40 -7.80 -2.20
N ALA A 101 -5.08 -6.73 -1.77
CA ALA A 101 -6.33 -6.84 -1.04
C ALA A 101 -7.45 -7.49 -1.88
N ARG A 102 -7.51 -7.19 -3.18
CA ARG A 102 -8.43 -7.87 -4.11
C ARG A 102 -8.10 -9.36 -4.24
N ALA A 103 -6.83 -9.69 -4.44
CA ALA A 103 -6.39 -11.08 -4.54
C ALA A 103 -6.73 -11.87 -3.27
N GLY A 104 -6.40 -11.32 -2.09
CA GLY A 104 -6.71 -11.94 -0.80
C GLY A 104 -8.20 -12.17 -0.57
N ALA A 105 -9.05 -11.21 -0.97
CA ALA A 105 -10.50 -11.36 -0.89
C ALA A 105 -11.04 -12.46 -1.83
N GLY A 106 -10.44 -12.59 -3.02
CA GLY A 106 -10.83 -13.58 -4.03
C GLY A 106 -10.46 -15.03 -3.70
N ILE A 107 -9.56 -15.27 -2.74
CA ILE A 107 -9.18 -16.62 -2.28
C ILE A 107 -10.31 -17.30 -1.49
N ARG A 108 -11.27 -16.54 -0.96
CA ARG A 108 -12.34 -17.11 -0.14
C ARG A 108 -13.34 -17.92 -0.98
N PRO A 109 -13.66 -19.16 -0.58
CA PRO A 109 -14.71 -19.93 -1.22
C PRO A 109 -16.06 -19.22 -1.16
N ALA A 110 -16.84 -19.29 -2.25
CA ALA A 110 -18.23 -18.85 -2.23
C ALA A 110 -19.03 -19.71 -1.24
N PRO A 111 -19.89 -19.12 -0.39
CA PRO A 111 -20.83 -19.89 0.42
C PRO A 111 -21.76 -20.67 -0.51
N GLY A 112 -21.56 -21.98 -0.64
CA GLY A 112 -22.37 -22.85 -1.52
C GLY A 112 -21.57 -23.87 -2.35
N SER A 113 -20.24 -23.75 -2.46
CA SER A 113 -19.43 -24.67 -3.28
C SER A 113 -19.10 -26.02 -2.61
N ARG A 114 -19.79 -26.40 -1.53
CA ARG A 114 -19.56 -27.68 -0.81
C ARG A 114 -20.63 -28.73 -1.08
N GLU A 115 -21.63 -28.43 -1.91
CA GLU A 115 -22.77 -29.31 -2.18
C GLU A 115 -22.85 -29.81 -3.64
N ALA A 116 -21.79 -29.63 -4.43
CA ALA A 116 -21.70 -30.12 -5.81
C ALA A 116 -20.74 -31.32 -5.92
#